data_AF-A0A8G2CP17-F1
#
_entry.id   AF-A0A8G2CP17-F1
#
_cell.length_a   1.000
_cell.length_b   1.000
_cell.length_c   1.000
_cell.angle_alpha   90.00
_cell.angle_beta   90.00
_cell.angle_gamma   90.00
#
_symmetry.space_group_name_H-M   'P 1'
#
loop_
_entity.id
_entity.type
_entity.pdbx_description
1 polymer ?
#
loop_
_entity_poly.entity_id
_entity_poly.type
_entity_poly.pdbx_seq_one_letter_code
_entity_poly.pdbx_strand_id
1 'polypeptide(L)'
;MITYKPAQLFERAETGFFLGLGALLMLAALVAFGQALYLMFTDVDHGTTNIGLIAVLDRVLLVLMIIELLHTVRISIQSREIRCQPFLIIGLIAAIRRVLVVTLQSSEISTTHGWSPASQGMFMESTVELVVLSLLIATMVGATSMLKRADIT
;
A
#
# COMPACT_ATOMS: atom_id res chain seq x y z
N MET A 1 -46.84 10.07 1.18
CA MET A 1 -46.20 8.77 1.42
C MET A 1 -45.44 8.39 0.14
N ILE A 2 -44.23 8.95 -0.05
CA ILE A 2 -43.47 8.82 -1.30
C ILE A 2 -42.21 7.97 -1.04
N THR A 3 -42.21 6.84 -1.71
CA THR A 3 -41.20 5.82 -1.99
C THR A 3 -39.70 6.16 -1.79
N TYR A 4 -39.06 5.57 -0.77
CA TYR A 4 -37.60 5.56 -0.51
C TYR A 4 -36.82 4.43 -1.24
N LYS A 5 -37.32 3.89 -2.36
CA LYS A 5 -36.72 2.71 -3.02
C LYS A 5 -35.31 2.89 -3.63
N PRO A 6 -34.85 4.06 -4.14
CA PRO A 6 -33.54 4.13 -4.79
C PRO A 6 -32.37 4.07 -3.79
N ALA A 7 -32.52 4.64 -2.60
CA ALA A 7 -31.46 4.65 -1.58
C ALA A 7 -31.12 3.24 -1.09
N GLN A 8 -32.12 2.37 -0.92
CA GLN A 8 -31.91 0.98 -0.46
C GLN A 8 -31.21 0.09 -1.49
N LEU A 9 -31.40 0.37 -2.78
CA LEU A 9 -30.72 -0.36 -3.86
C LEU A 9 -29.25 0.01 -3.92
N PHE A 10 -28.95 1.31 -3.73
CA PHE A 10 -27.59 1.83 -3.67
C PHE A 10 -26.82 1.27 -2.47
N GLU A 11 -27.41 1.30 -1.27
CA GLU A 11 -26.77 0.76 -0.07
C GLU A 11 -26.45 -0.75 -0.18
N ARG A 12 -27.35 -1.53 -0.81
CA ARG A 12 -27.10 -2.96 -1.06
C ARG A 12 -25.96 -3.20 -2.05
N ALA A 13 -25.92 -2.42 -3.14
CA ALA A 13 -24.85 -2.52 -4.12
C ALA A 13 -23.49 -2.15 -3.49
N GLU A 14 -23.43 -1.04 -2.76
CA GLU A 14 -22.25 -0.58 -2.03
C GLU A 14 -21.72 -1.64 -1.06
N THR A 15 -22.62 -2.22 -0.25
CA THR A 15 -22.26 -3.30 0.68
C THR A 15 -21.72 -4.52 -0.07
N GLY A 16 -22.30 -4.86 -1.22
CA GLY A 16 -21.81 -5.92 -2.10
C GLY A 16 -20.41 -5.67 -2.62
N PHE A 17 -20.10 -4.44 -3.05
CA PHE A 17 -18.75 -4.06 -3.49
C PHE A 17 -17.73 -4.15 -2.36
N PHE A 18 -18.06 -3.65 -1.17
CA PHE A 18 -17.14 -3.73 -0.03
C PHE A 18 -16.88 -5.16 0.42
N LEU A 19 -17.90 -6.03 0.43
CA LEU A 19 -17.74 -7.46 0.71
C LEU A 19 -16.88 -8.14 -0.36
N GLY A 20 -17.14 -7.87 -1.64
CA GLY A 20 -16.37 -8.41 -2.75
C GLY A 20 -14.91 -7.96 -2.71
N LEU A 21 -14.66 -6.67 -2.47
CA LEU A 21 -13.32 -6.11 -2.33
C LEU A 21 -12.59 -6.70 -1.12
N GLY A 22 -13.27 -6.82 0.02
CA GLY A 22 -12.72 -7.45 1.22
C GLY A 22 -12.33 -8.91 0.97
N ALA A 23 -13.19 -9.68 0.31
CA ALA A 23 -12.92 -11.07 -0.02
C ALA A 23 -11.73 -11.21 -1.01
N LEU A 24 -11.67 -10.36 -2.04
CA LEU A 24 -10.58 -10.35 -3.00
C LEU A 24 -9.24 -10.00 -2.34
N LEU A 25 -9.22 -8.97 -1.50
CA LEU A 25 -8.02 -8.59 -0.74
C LEU A 25 -7.61 -9.69 0.23
N MET A 26 -8.56 -10.32 0.92
CA MET A 26 -8.24 -11.42 1.85
C MET A 26 -7.63 -12.63 1.12
N LEU A 27 -8.18 -12.99 -0.05
CA LEU A 27 -7.60 -14.04 -0.90
C LEU A 27 -6.20 -13.67 -1.38
N ALA A 28 -6.01 -12.45 -1.87
CA ALA A 28 -4.71 -11.98 -2.34
C ALA A 28 -3.67 -11.96 -1.21
N ALA A 29 -4.05 -11.55 0.00
CA ALA A 29 -3.18 -11.58 1.18
C ALA A 29 -2.75 -13.01 1.50
N LEU A 30 -3.69 -13.96 1.48
CA LEU A 30 -3.41 -15.37 1.76
C LEU A 30 -2.42 -15.96 0.73
N VAL A 31 -2.64 -15.69 -0.56
CA VAL A 31 -1.76 -16.14 -1.64
C VAL A 31 -0.37 -15.54 -1.49
N ALA A 32 -0.27 -14.22 -1.33
CA ALA A 32 1.01 -13.55 -1.17
C ALA A 32 1.77 -14.01 0.08
N PHE A 33 1.05 -14.25 1.19
CA PHE A 33 1.62 -14.75 2.42
C PHE A 33 2.15 -16.17 2.27
N GLY A 34 1.40 -17.05 1.59
CA GLY A 34 1.87 -18.38 1.24
C GLY A 34 3.13 -18.37 0.39
N GLN A 35 3.22 -17.46 -0.59
CA GLN A 35 4.43 -17.27 -1.40
C GLN A 35 5.61 -16.78 -0.56
N ALA A 36 5.40 -15.82 0.34
CA ALA A 36 6.44 -15.32 1.24
C ALA A 36 7.03 -16.44 2.11
N LEU A 37 6.15 -17.27 2.70
CA LEU A 37 6.56 -18.42 3.50
C LEU A 37 7.35 -19.44 2.65
N TYR A 38 6.85 -19.77 1.47
CA TYR A 38 7.51 -20.71 0.56
C TYR A 38 8.93 -20.25 0.20
N LEU A 39 9.09 -18.97 -0.15
CA LEU A 39 10.39 -18.36 -0.44
C LEU A 39 11.32 -18.43 0.78
N MET A 40 10.81 -18.08 1.96
CA MET A 40 11.60 -18.08 3.20
C MET A 40 12.15 -19.48 3.54
N PHE A 41 11.35 -20.54 3.38
CA PHE A 41 11.82 -21.90 3.65
C PHE A 41 12.81 -22.40 2.58
N THR A 42 12.55 -22.09 1.31
CA THR A 42 13.41 -22.57 0.20
C THR A 42 14.79 -21.91 0.23
N ASP A 43 14.88 -20.61 0.55
CA ASP A 43 16.14 -19.87 0.57
C ASP A 43 17.00 -20.17 1.83
N VAL A 44 16.38 -20.56 2.95
CA VAL A 44 17.10 -21.00 4.16
C VAL A 44 17.88 -22.29 3.89
N ASP A 45 17.31 -23.22 3.11
CA ASP A 45 17.94 -24.50 2.81
C ASP A 45 19.18 -24.39 1.91
N HIS A 46 19.34 -23.30 1.15
CA HIS A 46 20.41 -23.11 0.16
C HIS A 46 21.52 -22.15 0.62
N GLY A 47 21.44 -21.63 1.87
CA GLY A 47 22.34 -20.62 2.41
C GLY A 47 21.86 -19.21 2.08
N THR A 48 21.55 -18.43 3.10
CA THR A 48 20.92 -17.11 2.96
C THR A 48 21.87 -16.13 2.25
N THR A 49 21.56 -15.79 1.01
CA THR A 49 22.18 -14.67 0.31
C THR A 49 21.38 -13.38 0.58
N ASN A 50 22.04 -12.22 0.52
CA ASN A 50 21.40 -10.91 0.74
C ASN A 50 20.21 -10.67 -0.22
N ILE A 51 20.24 -11.30 -1.40
CA ILE A 51 19.19 -11.25 -2.43
C ILE A 51 17.92 -11.95 -1.95
N GLY A 52 18.02 -13.14 -1.35
CA GLY A 52 16.85 -13.88 -0.84
C GLY A 52 16.12 -13.13 0.27
N LEU A 53 16.85 -12.44 1.15
CA LEU A 53 16.24 -11.61 2.20
C LEU A 53 15.42 -10.45 1.63
N ILE A 54 15.94 -9.76 0.61
CA ILE A 54 15.24 -8.66 -0.06
C ILE A 54 13.96 -9.17 -0.74
N ALA A 55 14.03 -10.32 -1.41
CA ALA A 55 12.86 -10.95 -2.04
C ALA A 55 11.76 -11.30 -1.01
N VAL A 56 12.13 -11.85 0.16
CA VAL A 56 11.18 -12.11 1.25
C VAL A 56 10.58 -10.82 1.77
N LEU A 57 11.39 -9.77 1.98
CA LEU A 57 10.90 -8.46 2.42
C LEU A 57 9.89 -7.85 1.44
N ASP A 58 10.15 -7.93 0.13
CA ASP A 58 9.21 -7.45 -0.89
C ASP A 58 7.85 -8.17 -0.79
N ARG A 59 7.85 -9.49 -0.60
CA ARG A 59 6.59 -10.26 -0.45
C ARG A 59 5.89 -9.94 0.86
N VAL A 60 6.64 -9.75 1.95
CA VAL A 60 6.08 -9.31 3.23
C VAL A 60 5.49 -7.90 3.13
N LEU A 61 6.16 -6.96 2.47
CA LEU A 61 5.63 -5.62 2.21
C LEU A 61 4.35 -5.68 1.37
N LEU A 62 4.26 -6.59 0.40
CA LEU A 62 3.04 -6.83 -0.37
C LEU A 62 1.92 -7.39 0.52
N VAL A 63 2.21 -8.32 1.43
CA VAL A 63 1.19 -8.81 2.37
C VAL A 63 0.70 -7.68 3.29
N LEU A 64 1.63 -6.91 3.87
CA LEU A 64 1.30 -5.74 4.69
C LEU A 64 0.48 -4.73 3.87
N MET A 65 0.83 -4.54 2.60
CA MET A 65 0.11 -3.70 1.66
C MET A 65 -1.37 -4.06 1.59
N ILE A 66 -1.64 -5.35 1.38
CA ILE A 66 -3.00 -5.86 1.24
C ILE A 66 -3.76 -5.79 2.57
N ILE A 67 -3.13 -6.16 3.69
CA ILE A 67 -3.75 -6.10 5.02
C ILE A 67 -4.14 -4.67 5.37
N GLU A 68 -3.28 -3.70 5.09
CA GLU A 68 -3.56 -2.30 5.28
C GLU A 68 -4.74 -1.84 4.40
N LEU A 69 -4.81 -2.26 3.12
CA LEU A 69 -5.99 -1.97 2.27
C LEU A 69 -7.27 -2.65 2.82
N LEU A 70 -7.18 -3.86 3.36
CA LEU A 70 -8.32 -4.52 4.01
C LEU A 70 -8.80 -3.71 5.22
N HIS A 71 -7.86 -3.11 5.96
CA HIS A 71 -8.16 -2.24 7.08
C HIS A 71 -8.87 -0.94 6.63
N THR A 72 -8.46 -0.33 5.50
CA THR A 72 -9.15 0.85 4.95
C THR A 72 -10.58 0.51 4.52
N VAL A 73 -10.77 -0.63 3.87
CA VAL A 73 -12.09 -1.14 3.49
C VAL A 73 -12.96 -1.38 4.72
N ARG A 74 -12.41 -2.01 5.78
CA ARG A 74 -13.12 -2.22 7.04
C ARG A 74 -13.57 -0.90 7.68
N ILE A 75 -12.68 0.09 7.72
CA ILE A 75 -13.02 1.43 8.25
C ILE A 75 -14.09 2.10 7.40
N SER A 76 -14.02 1.97 6.07
CA SER A 76 -15.03 2.53 5.15
C SER A 76 -16.42 1.97 5.42
N ILE A 77 -16.52 0.66 5.66
CA ILE A 77 -17.79 -0.01 6.02
C ILE A 77 -18.33 0.52 7.36
N GLN A 78 -17.46 0.79 8.33
CA GLN A 78 -17.85 1.23 9.67
C GLN A 78 -18.21 2.73 9.74
N SER A 79 -17.61 3.56 8.88
CA SER A 79 -17.75 5.02 8.93
C SER A 79 -18.98 5.53 8.17
N ARG A 80 -19.42 4.90 7.06
CA ARG A 80 -20.48 5.34 6.10
C ARG A 80 -20.41 6.81 5.61
N GLU A 81 -19.56 7.64 6.19
CA GLU A 81 -19.20 9.00 5.78
C GLU A 81 -17.68 9.09 5.66
N ILE A 82 -17.21 9.62 4.53
CA ILE A 82 -15.79 9.86 4.29
C ILE A 82 -15.42 11.19 4.94
N ARG A 83 -14.94 11.15 6.19
CA ARG A 83 -14.28 12.32 6.79
C ARG A 83 -12.93 12.53 6.10
N CYS A 84 -12.55 13.78 5.81
CA CYS A 84 -11.28 14.08 5.14
C CYS A 84 -10.05 13.56 5.90
N GLN A 85 -10.09 13.59 7.23
CA GLN A 85 -8.96 13.18 8.08
C GLN A 85 -8.57 11.70 7.93
N PRO A 86 -9.48 10.70 8.06
CA PRO A 86 -9.12 9.30 7.83
C PRO A 86 -8.69 9.03 6.39
N PHE A 87 -9.28 9.71 5.39
CA PHE A 87 -8.84 9.56 4.00
C PHE A 87 -7.38 10.01 3.80
N LEU A 88 -7.01 11.17 4.35
CA LEU A 88 -5.63 11.70 4.31
C LEU A 88 -4.64 10.75 5.00
N ILE A 89 -4.99 10.19 6.15
CA ILE A 89 -4.13 9.23 6.88
C ILE A 89 -3.91 7.97 6.05
N ILE A 90 -4.95 7.46 5.41
CA ILE A 90 -4.87 6.28 4.53
C ILE A 90 -3.98 6.56 3.32
N GLY A 91 -4.14 7.73 2.69
CA GLY A 91 -3.29 8.17 1.58
C GLY A 91 -1.82 8.29 2.00
N LEU A 92 -1.56 8.81 3.20
CA LEU A 92 -0.21 8.91 3.76
C LEU A 92 0.44 7.53 3.98
N ILE A 93 -0.29 6.58 4.59
CA ILE A 93 0.19 5.20 4.79
C ILE A 93 0.51 4.55 3.44
N ALA A 94 -0.37 4.69 2.45
CA ALA A 94 -0.15 4.15 1.10
C ALA A 94 1.09 4.76 0.42
N ALA A 95 1.34 6.06 0.59
CA ALA A 95 2.51 6.73 0.05
C ALA A 95 3.81 6.25 0.71
N ILE A 96 3.85 6.16 2.04
CA ILE A 96 5.01 5.65 2.79
C ILE A 96 5.35 4.23 2.37
N ARG A 97 4.34 3.38 2.21
CA ARG A 97 4.52 2.02 1.71
C ARG A 97 5.19 1.97 0.34
N ARG A 98 4.77 2.82 -0.61
CA ARG A 98 5.40 2.88 -1.94
C ARG A 98 6.86 3.30 -1.85
N VAL A 99 7.20 4.24 -0.97
CA VAL A 99 8.59 4.65 -0.72
C VAL A 99 9.45 3.46 -0.26
N LEU A 100 8.95 2.63 0.66
CA LEU A 100 9.67 1.44 1.12
C LEU A 100 9.93 0.44 -0.01
N VAL A 101 8.90 0.13 -0.82
CA VAL A 101 9.02 -0.80 -1.95
C VAL A 101 10.02 -0.30 -2.99
N VAL A 102 9.91 0.96 -3.41
CA VAL A 102 10.82 1.56 -4.40
C VAL A 102 12.27 1.57 -3.90
N THR A 103 12.48 1.85 -2.62
CA THR A 103 13.82 1.87 -2.02
C THR A 103 14.43 0.46 -1.98
N LEU A 104 13.65 -0.57 -1.65
CA LEU A 104 14.12 -1.97 -1.68
C LEU A 104 14.45 -2.44 -3.10
N GLN A 105 13.61 -2.11 -4.08
CA GLN A 105 13.87 -2.47 -5.48
C GLN A 105 15.13 -1.77 -6.02
N SER A 106 15.35 -0.51 -5.63
CA SER A 106 16.56 0.24 -6.01
C SER A 106 17.83 -0.35 -5.38
N SER A 107 17.77 -0.85 -4.15
CA SER A 107 18.94 -1.47 -3.50
C SER A 107 19.33 -2.82 -4.11
N GLU A 108 18.36 -3.59 -4.59
CA GLU A 108 18.58 -4.83 -5.35
C GLU A 108 19.32 -4.57 -6.67
N ILE A 109 18.90 -3.55 -7.43
CA ILE A 109 19.55 -3.15 -8.69
C ILE A 109 20.99 -2.71 -8.44
N SER A 110 21.21 -1.93 -7.37
CA SER A 110 22.52 -1.42 -6.96
C SER A 110 23.53 -2.54 -6.67
N THR A 111 23.07 -3.61 -6.02
CA THR A 111 23.90 -4.72 -5.54
C THR A 111 24.14 -5.78 -6.60
N THR A 112 23.19 -5.98 -7.53
CA THR A 112 23.23 -7.08 -8.51
C THR A 112 23.91 -6.70 -9.82
N HIS A 113 23.73 -5.47 -10.32
CA HIS A 113 24.17 -5.10 -11.69
C HIS A 113 25.49 -4.31 -11.77
N GLY A 114 26.04 -3.85 -10.65
CA GLY A 114 27.19 -2.94 -10.65
C GLY A 114 26.89 -1.61 -11.35
N TRP A 115 27.79 -0.63 -11.24
CA TRP A 115 27.61 0.64 -11.94
C TRP A 115 27.90 0.47 -13.44
N SER A 116 26.84 0.35 -14.23
CA SER A 116 26.88 0.29 -15.71
C SER A 116 26.08 1.45 -16.32
N PRO A 117 26.32 1.84 -17.59
CA PRO A 117 25.54 2.88 -18.25
C PRO A 117 24.03 2.57 -18.32
N ALA A 118 23.66 1.29 -18.36
CA ALA A 118 22.26 0.84 -18.36
C ALA A 118 21.59 0.96 -16.98
N SER A 119 22.32 0.72 -15.88
CA SER A 119 21.77 0.90 -14.53
C SER A 119 21.46 2.35 -14.22
N GLN A 120 22.19 3.29 -14.81
CA GLN A 120 22.04 4.73 -14.58
C GLN A 120 20.61 5.22 -14.92
N GLY A 121 20.01 4.72 -16.00
CA GLY A 121 18.62 5.03 -16.38
C GLY A 121 17.59 4.56 -15.34
N MET A 122 17.73 3.33 -14.84
CA MET A 122 16.82 2.75 -13.83
C MET A 122 16.91 3.50 -12.49
N PHE A 123 18.11 3.93 -12.08
CA PHE A 123 18.28 4.76 -10.88
C PHE A 123 17.58 6.12 -10.99
N MET A 124 17.64 6.75 -12.16
CA MET A 124 16.98 8.04 -12.40
C MET A 124 15.46 7.91 -12.29
N GLU A 125 14.86 6.82 -12.78
CA GLU A 125 13.43 6.55 -12.61
C GLU A 125 13.05 6.40 -11.13
N SER A 126 13.77 5.57 -10.36
CA SER A 126 13.50 5.40 -8.92
C SER A 126 13.72 6.70 -8.14
N THR A 127 14.72 7.51 -8.51
CA THR A 127 14.99 8.81 -7.87
C THR A 127 13.85 9.78 -8.11
N VAL A 128 13.37 9.91 -9.36
CA VAL A 128 12.23 10.79 -9.68
C VAL A 128 10.97 10.32 -8.96
N GLU A 129 10.70 9.02 -8.95
CA GLU A 129 9.56 8.45 -8.22
C GLU A 129 9.63 8.80 -6.72
N LEU A 130 10.79 8.60 -6.08
CA LEU A 130 10.99 8.94 -4.67
C LEU A 130 10.82 10.44 -4.38
N VAL A 131 11.29 11.31 -5.28
CA VAL A 131 11.10 12.77 -5.16
C VAL A 131 9.62 13.13 -5.22
N VAL A 132 8.89 12.57 -6.20
CA VAL A 132 7.44 12.82 -6.35
C VAL A 132 6.67 12.30 -5.13
N LEU A 133 6.99 11.11 -4.63
CA LEU A 133 6.37 10.55 -3.42
C LEU A 133 6.68 11.38 -2.18
N SER A 134 7.92 11.87 -2.04
CA SER A 134 8.32 12.74 -0.92
C SER A 134 7.53 14.06 -0.93
N LEU A 135 7.34 14.65 -2.11
CA LEU A 135 6.51 15.85 -2.28
C LEU A 135 5.04 15.56 -1.92
N LEU A 136 4.48 14.45 -2.40
CA LEU A 136 3.10 14.04 -2.10
C LEU A 136 2.89 13.84 -0.60
N ILE A 137 3.85 13.20 0.08
CA ILE A 137 3.83 13.02 1.55
C ILE A 137 3.85 14.38 2.25
N ALA A 138 4.73 15.30 1.85
CA ALA A 138 4.79 16.63 2.43
C ALA A 138 3.46 17.40 2.25
N THR A 139 2.84 17.32 1.07
CA THR A 139 1.53 17.92 0.80
C THR A 139 0.43 17.30 1.67
N MET A 140 0.37 15.97 1.78
CA MET A 140 -0.60 15.25 2.61
C MET A 140 -0.45 15.59 4.10
N VAL A 141 0.79 15.65 4.61
CA VAL A 141 1.08 16.05 5.99
C VAL A 141 0.69 17.50 6.23
N GLY A 142 0.96 18.40 5.28
CA GLY A 142 0.52 19.79 5.32
C GLY A 142 -1.00 19.91 5.42
N ALA A 143 -1.74 19.24 4.52
CA ALA A 143 -3.20 19.21 4.52
C ALA A 143 -3.77 18.64 5.84
N THR A 144 -3.19 17.55 6.34
CA THR A 144 -3.60 16.95 7.63
C THR A 144 -3.35 17.89 8.80
N SER A 145 -2.22 18.63 8.78
CA SER A 145 -1.88 19.62 9.80
C SER A 145 -2.82 20.83 9.78
N MET A 146 -3.22 21.30 8.59
CA MET A 146 -4.20 22.37 8.42
C MET A 146 -5.58 21.93 8.93
N LEU A 147 -6.02 20.73 8.57
CA LEU A 147 -7.31 20.20 9.01
C LEU A 147 -7.36 20.03 10.53
N LYS A 148 -6.28 19.52 11.15
CA LYS A 148 -6.19 19.41 12.61
C LYS A 148 -6.22 20.76 13.31
N ARG A 149 -5.65 21.82 12.72
CA ARG A 149 -5.70 23.17 13.29
C ARG A 149 -7.10 23.78 13.19
N ALA A 150 -7.82 23.54 12.09
CA ALA A 150 -9.18 24.00 11.89
C ALA A 150 -10.19 23.34 12.84
N ASP A 151 -9.96 22.08 13.24
CA ASP A 151 -10.82 21.36 14.20
C ASP A 151 -10.61 21.79 15.66
N ILE A 152 -9.51 22.48 15.98
CA ILE A 152 -9.17 22.95 17.34
C ILE A 152 -9.65 24.40 17.59
N THR A 153 -10.02 25.13 16.53
CA THR A 153 -10.47 26.53 16.60
C THR A 153 -11.99 26.61 16.50
#